data_AF-A0A931SAC6-F1
#
_entry.id   AF-A0A931SAC6-F1
#
_cell.length_a   1.000
_cell.length_b   1.000
_cell.length_c   1.000
_cell.angle_alpha   90.00
_cell.angle_beta   90.00
_cell.angle_gamma   90.00
#
_symmetry.space_group_name_H-M   'P 1'
#
loop_
_entity.id
_entity.type
_entity.pdbx_description
1 polymer ?
#
loop_
_entity_poly.entity_id
_entity_poly.type
_entity_poly.pdbx_seq_one_letter_code
_entity_poly.pdbx_strand_id
1 'polypeptide(L)'
;MSRPTVPAKITVGISISLSGKFRIQGEQVLRGVQLWVAYVNQKGGLYIRQRAQSLPVELIAYDDRSKIDRAKDNVVRLLKEDRLDFLFGPYASHLTMAVAPIAESEKKILWNHGGASDMICQQGWRYVVSVLSPASSYLRSLPSYLTMREPSLRRLLCLTASSGTFAAHVAQGLEEAAQSCGLTVVRVPFTSPMENARETVKMTLRQNPDLLVGIGSFEDDVKIVRHSIGMKPVVTVAAGVEAFGPFKGLIRNGSRPISKRSSACLPTTLRRRGLPQVL
;
A
#
# COMPACT_ATOMS: atom_id res chain seq x y z
N MET A 1 19.49 -35.07 -28.62
CA MET A 1 18.93 -34.29 -27.49
C MET A 1 19.16 -32.82 -27.79
N SER A 2 18.11 -32.04 -28.05
CA SER A 2 18.23 -30.60 -28.31
C SER A 2 18.70 -29.89 -27.04
N ARG A 3 19.77 -29.09 -27.16
CA ARG A 3 20.27 -28.23 -26.08
C ARG A 3 19.10 -27.37 -25.58
N PRO A 4 18.87 -27.23 -24.26
CA PRO A 4 17.85 -26.32 -23.75
C PRO A 4 18.11 -24.92 -24.34
N THR A 5 17.12 -24.36 -25.02
CA THR A 5 17.18 -22.98 -25.52
C THR A 5 17.41 -22.05 -24.34
N VAL A 6 18.55 -21.37 -24.33
CA VAL A 6 18.91 -20.42 -23.28
C VAL A 6 17.95 -19.23 -23.39
N PRO A 7 17.19 -18.89 -22.33
CA PRO A 7 16.32 -17.72 -22.34
C PRO A 7 17.12 -16.45 -22.65
N ALA A 8 16.75 -15.73 -23.70
CA ALA A 8 17.40 -14.50 -24.15
C ALA A 8 17.00 -13.25 -23.32
N LYS A 9 16.00 -13.40 -22.45
CA LYS A 9 15.42 -12.36 -21.60
C LYS A 9 14.88 -12.96 -20.31
N ILE A 10 14.66 -12.10 -19.31
CA ILE A 10 13.90 -12.41 -18.10
C ILE A 10 12.50 -11.81 -18.26
N THR A 11 11.48 -12.65 -18.12
CA THR A 11 10.09 -12.21 -18.26
C THR A 11 9.46 -12.05 -16.88
N VAL A 12 8.96 -10.85 -16.58
CA VAL A 12 8.22 -10.56 -15.35
C VAL A 12 6.75 -10.34 -15.68
N GLY A 13 5.87 -10.93 -14.87
CA GLY A 13 4.42 -10.84 -15.05
C GLY A 13 3.74 -10.12 -13.90
N ILE A 14 2.70 -9.36 -14.18
CA ILE A 14 1.87 -8.74 -13.16
C ILE A 14 0.38 -8.81 -13.54
N SER A 15 -0.43 -9.32 -12.62
CA SER A 15 -1.87 -9.05 -12.63
C SER A 15 -2.10 -7.81 -11.77
N ILE A 16 -2.67 -6.75 -12.35
CA ILE A 16 -2.79 -5.46 -11.66
C ILE A 16 -4.10 -4.75 -12.00
N SER A 17 -4.68 -4.05 -11.04
CA SER A 17 -5.92 -3.30 -11.25
C SER A 17 -5.68 -2.02 -12.07
N LEU A 18 -5.86 -2.06 -13.38
CA LEU A 18 -5.86 -0.89 -14.26
C LEU A 18 -7.26 -0.31 -14.47
N SER A 19 -8.28 -1.06 -14.03
CA SER A 19 -9.64 -0.59 -13.85
C SER A 19 -10.22 -1.11 -12.52
N GLY A 20 -11.43 -0.66 -12.17
CA GLY A 20 -12.07 -1.04 -10.90
C GLY A 20 -11.61 -0.21 -9.69
N LYS A 21 -11.95 -0.70 -8.49
CA LYS A 21 -11.80 0.03 -7.22
C LYS A 21 -10.35 0.32 -6.82
N PHE A 22 -9.37 -0.43 -7.33
CA PHE A 22 -7.96 -0.22 -7.03
C PHE A 22 -7.16 0.38 -8.18
N ARG A 23 -7.84 1.00 -9.15
CA ARG A 23 -7.19 1.61 -10.33
C ARG A 23 -6.03 2.53 -9.95
N ILE A 24 -6.23 3.41 -8.97
CA ILE A 24 -5.21 4.40 -8.58
C ILE A 24 -3.93 3.69 -8.12
N GLN A 25 -4.05 2.71 -7.22
CA GLN A 25 -2.91 1.97 -6.70
C GLN A 25 -2.29 1.09 -7.78
N GLY A 26 -3.10 0.46 -8.62
CA GLY A 26 -2.60 -0.38 -9.71
C GLY A 26 -1.83 0.41 -10.78
N GLU A 27 -2.28 1.63 -11.13
CA GLU A 27 -1.53 2.53 -12.01
C GLU A 27 -0.18 2.94 -11.38
N GLN A 28 -0.17 3.29 -10.09
CA GLN A 28 1.06 3.65 -9.38
C GLN A 28 2.06 2.50 -9.35
N VAL A 29 1.59 1.29 -9.04
CA VAL A 29 2.41 0.07 -9.07
C VAL A 29 2.95 -0.17 -10.48
N LEU A 30 2.09 -0.15 -11.50
CA LEU A 30 2.51 -0.45 -12.87
C LEU A 30 3.59 0.54 -13.33
N ARG A 31 3.41 1.84 -13.07
CA ARG A 31 4.42 2.88 -13.36
C ARG A 31 5.73 2.60 -12.64
N GLY A 32 5.69 2.20 -11.36
CA GLY A 32 6.87 1.82 -10.59
C GLY A 32 7.63 0.62 -11.18
N VAL A 33 6.91 -0.43 -11.58
CA VAL A 33 7.51 -1.60 -12.22
C VAL A 33 8.08 -1.26 -13.60
N GLN A 34 7.37 -0.46 -14.41
CA GLN A 34 7.86 0.02 -15.70
C GLN A 34 9.15 0.85 -15.56
N LEU A 35 9.20 1.74 -14.56
CA LEU A 35 10.40 2.52 -14.26
C LEU A 35 11.58 1.62 -13.87
N TRP A 36 11.34 0.60 -13.04
CA TRP A 36 12.36 -0.38 -12.67
C TRP A 36 12.88 -1.16 -13.89
N VAL A 37 11.99 -1.65 -14.76
CA VAL A 37 12.37 -2.35 -16.00
C VAL A 37 13.22 -1.46 -16.90
N ALA A 38 12.78 -0.21 -17.11
CA ALA A 38 13.52 0.75 -17.92
C ALA A 38 14.93 1.02 -17.36
N TYR A 39 15.03 1.23 -16.04
CA TYR A 39 16.29 1.45 -15.35
C TYR A 39 17.23 0.24 -15.48
N VAL A 40 16.75 -0.97 -15.21
CA VAL A 40 17.55 -2.20 -15.30
C VAL A 40 18.05 -2.42 -16.74
N ASN A 41 17.17 -2.26 -17.72
CA ASN A 41 17.54 -2.43 -19.12
C ASN A 41 18.54 -1.37 -19.59
N GLN A 42 18.39 -0.11 -19.14
CA GLN A 42 19.38 0.95 -19.41
C GLN A 42 20.76 0.62 -18.83
N LYS A 43 20.82 -0.14 -17.72
CA LYS A 43 22.06 -0.61 -17.10
C LYS A 43 22.61 -1.91 -17.72
N GLY A 44 22.08 -2.35 -18.87
CA GLY A 44 22.54 -3.53 -19.58
C GLY A 44 21.82 -4.82 -19.20
N GLY A 45 20.73 -4.74 -18.42
CA GLY A 45 19.91 -5.88 -18.02
C GLY A 45 20.22 -6.42 -16.61
N LEU A 46 19.46 -7.42 -16.19
CA LEU A 46 19.60 -8.07 -14.90
C LEU A 46 20.75 -9.09 -14.94
N TYR A 47 21.76 -8.92 -14.08
CA TYR A 47 22.90 -9.83 -14.01
C TYR A 47 22.51 -11.18 -13.37
N ILE A 48 22.69 -12.25 -14.13
CA ILE A 48 22.42 -13.63 -13.70
C ILE A 48 23.74 -14.30 -13.35
N ARG A 49 24.04 -14.38 -12.05
CA ARG A 49 25.32 -14.90 -11.53
C ARG A 49 25.67 -16.28 -12.08
N GLN A 50 24.70 -17.19 -12.15
CA GLN A 50 24.89 -18.57 -12.63
C GLN A 50 25.28 -18.62 -14.12
N ARG A 51 25.07 -17.53 -14.87
CA ARG A 51 25.38 -17.42 -16.29
C ARG A 51 26.49 -16.41 -16.60
N ALA A 52 26.97 -15.68 -15.59
CA ALA A 52 27.89 -14.55 -15.77
C ALA A 52 27.45 -13.58 -16.89
N GLN A 53 26.14 -13.36 -17.03
CA GLN A 53 25.54 -12.62 -18.14
C GLN A 53 24.39 -11.75 -17.63
N SER A 54 24.28 -10.54 -18.19
CA SER A 54 23.10 -9.68 -18.02
C SER A 54 22.07 -9.96 -19.09
N LEU A 55 20.81 -10.15 -18.68
CA LEU A 55 19.69 -10.39 -19.58
C LEU A 55 18.68 -9.24 -19.48
N PRO A 56 18.12 -8.77 -20.61
CA PRO A 56 17.07 -7.76 -20.58
C PRO A 56 15.82 -8.29 -19.86
N VAL A 57 15.10 -7.38 -19.23
CA VAL A 57 13.83 -7.65 -18.54
C VAL A 57 12.66 -7.20 -19.42
N GLU A 58 11.66 -8.06 -19.57
CA GLU A 58 10.40 -7.74 -20.24
C GLU A 58 9.25 -7.85 -19.25
N LEU A 59 8.31 -6.89 -19.29
CA LEU A 59 7.12 -6.86 -18.45
C LEU A 59 5.88 -7.24 -19.25
N ILE A 60 5.09 -8.17 -18.72
CA ILE A 60 3.74 -8.48 -19.17
C ILE A 60 2.76 -8.09 -18.06
N ALA A 61 1.77 -7.27 -18.40
CA ALA A 61 0.78 -6.79 -17.45
C ALA A 61 -0.63 -7.05 -17.96
N TYR A 62 -1.50 -7.58 -17.09
CA TYR A 62 -2.93 -7.76 -17.37
C TYR A 62 -3.79 -7.04 -16.34
N ASP A 63 -4.86 -6.42 -16.82
CA ASP A 63 -5.85 -5.76 -15.97
C ASP A 63 -6.76 -6.78 -15.28
N ASP A 64 -6.71 -6.84 -13.95
CA ASP A 64 -7.63 -7.68 -13.15
C ASP A 64 -8.95 -7.01 -12.80
N ARG A 65 -9.11 -5.71 -13.11
CA ARG A 65 -10.31 -4.93 -12.80
C ARG A 65 -10.70 -4.92 -11.31
N SER A 66 -9.73 -5.19 -10.43
CA SER A 66 -9.92 -5.42 -9.00
C SER A 66 -10.82 -6.61 -8.65
N LYS A 67 -10.86 -7.64 -9.51
CA LYS A 67 -11.68 -8.84 -9.33
C LYS A 67 -10.81 -10.08 -9.10
N ILE A 68 -11.21 -10.90 -8.13
CA ILE A 68 -10.50 -12.14 -7.76
C ILE A 68 -10.37 -13.09 -8.95
N ASP A 69 -11.48 -13.40 -9.64
CA ASP A 69 -11.46 -14.38 -10.73
C ASP A 69 -10.54 -13.94 -11.87
N ARG A 70 -10.58 -12.64 -12.21
CA ARG A 70 -9.69 -12.06 -13.22
C ARG A 70 -8.23 -12.11 -12.80
N ALA A 71 -7.92 -11.83 -11.54
CA ALA A 71 -6.55 -11.94 -11.05
C ALA A 71 -6.03 -13.38 -11.14
N LYS A 72 -6.87 -14.36 -10.80
CA LYS A 72 -6.53 -15.79 -10.93
C LYS A 72 -6.32 -16.18 -12.39
N ASP A 73 -7.24 -15.81 -13.29
CA ASP A 73 -7.13 -16.08 -14.73
C ASP A 73 -5.84 -15.48 -15.32
N ASN A 74 -5.56 -14.21 -14.99
CA ASN A 74 -4.35 -13.52 -15.43
C ASN A 74 -3.10 -14.24 -14.95
N VAL A 75 -3.04 -14.66 -13.69
CA VAL A 75 -1.89 -15.40 -13.14
C VAL A 75 -1.73 -16.76 -13.81
N VAL A 76 -2.80 -17.50 -14.06
CA VAL A 76 -2.73 -18.78 -14.79
C VAL A 76 -2.17 -18.57 -16.20
N ARG A 77 -2.67 -17.58 -16.94
CA ARG A 77 -2.17 -17.24 -18.27
C ARG A 77 -0.70 -16.85 -18.26
N LEU A 78 -0.33 -15.95 -17.35
CA LEU A 78 1.04 -15.49 -17.13
C LEU A 78 2.02 -16.66 -16.86
N LEU A 79 1.57 -17.68 -16.13
CA LEU A 79 2.38 -18.85 -15.79
C LEU A 79 2.44 -19.89 -16.91
N LYS A 80 1.30 -20.18 -17.56
CA LYS A 80 1.16 -21.31 -18.49
C LYS A 80 1.43 -20.93 -19.94
N GLU A 81 0.94 -19.78 -20.37
CA GLU A 81 1.04 -19.30 -21.75
C GLU A 81 2.27 -18.41 -21.92
N ASP A 82 2.37 -17.36 -21.10
CA ASP A 82 3.44 -16.36 -21.23
C ASP A 82 4.78 -16.84 -20.64
N ARG A 83 4.75 -17.91 -19.83
CA ARG A 83 5.93 -18.59 -19.26
C ARG A 83 6.91 -17.64 -18.58
N LEU A 84 6.40 -16.80 -17.69
CA LEU A 84 7.24 -15.87 -16.93
C LEU A 84 8.26 -16.55 -16.01
N ASP A 85 9.23 -15.75 -15.58
CA ASP A 85 10.22 -16.09 -14.55
C ASP A 85 9.76 -15.64 -13.15
N PHE A 86 9.21 -14.43 -13.00
CA PHE A 86 8.79 -13.86 -11.71
C PHE A 86 7.42 -13.16 -11.78
N LEU A 87 6.58 -13.37 -10.76
CA LEU A 87 5.29 -12.68 -10.61
C LEU A 87 5.44 -11.51 -9.65
N PHE A 88 4.89 -10.35 -10.03
CA PHE A 88 4.65 -9.23 -9.13
C PHE A 88 3.18 -9.18 -8.71
N GLY A 89 2.92 -8.77 -7.48
CA GLY A 89 1.57 -8.43 -7.02
C GLY A 89 0.65 -9.64 -6.89
N PRO A 90 -0.67 -9.45 -6.97
CA PRO A 90 -1.42 -8.23 -7.28
C PRO A 90 -1.52 -7.26 -6.09
N TYR A 91 -2.16 -6.12 -6.32
CA TYR A 91 -2.71 -5.26 -5.27
C TYR A 91 -4.20 -5.56 -5.07
N ALA A 92 -4.53 -6.38 -4.07
CA ALA A 92 -4.64 -6.00 -2.65
C ALA A 92 -4.68 -7.31 -1.82
N SER A 93 -4.70 -7.27 -0.48
CA SER A 93 -4.62 -8.48 0.38
C SER A 93 -5.51 -9.66 -0.04
N HIS A 94 -6.77 -9.42 -0.41
CA HIS A 94 -7.68 -10.49 -0.86
C HIS A 94 -7.34 -11.01 -2.26
N LEU A 95 -6.84 -10.17 -3.17
CA LEU A 95 -6.35 -10.64 -4.47
C LEU A 95 -5.06 -11.44 -4.29
N THR A 96 -4.13 -10.98 -3.45
CA THR A 96 -2.89 -11.70 -3.13
C THR A 96 -3.19 -13.06 -2.51
N MET A 97 -4.07 -13.13 -1.51
CA MET A 97 -4.52 -14.39 -0.91
C MET A 97 -5.13 -15.35 -1.93
N ALA A 98 -5.81 -14.83 -2.96
CA ALA A 98 -6.44 -15.66 -3.99
C ALA A 98 -5.45 -16.23 -5.01
N VAL A 99 -4.38 -15.50 -5.36
CA VAL A 99 -3.42 -15.95 -6.38
C VAL A 99 -2.20 -16.66 -5.80
N ALA A 100 -1.87 -16.41 -4.52
CA ALA A 100 -0.72 -17.00 -3.87
C ALA A 100 -0.70 -18.55 -3.90
N PRO A 101 -1.82 -19.27 -3.67
CA PRO A 101 -1.86 -20.71 -3.84
C PRO A 101 -1.50 -21.18 -5.26
N ILE A 102 -1.85 -20.40 -6.28
CA ILE A 102 -1.55 -20.72 -7.68
C ILE A 102 -0.03 -20.62 -7.89
N ALA A 103 0.57 -19.50 -7.50
CA ALA A 103 2.02 -19.30 -7.60
C ALA A 103 2.81 -20.35 -6.79
N GLU A 104 2.34 -20.68 -5.58
CA GLU A 104 2.93 -21.71 -4.73
C GLU A 104 2.90 -23.09 -5.41
N SER A 105 1.74 -23.50 -5.95
CA SER A 105 1.58 -24.79 -6.61
C SER A 105 2.48 -24.93 -7.85
N GLU A 106 2.70 -23.83 -8.56
CA GLU A 106 3.56 -23.77 -9.75
C GLU A 106 5.04 -23.56 -9.40
N LYS A 107 5.39 -23.43 -8.12
CA LYS A 107 6.74 -23.16 -7.61
C LYS A 107 7.33 -21.87 -8.21
N LYS A 108 6.50 -20.83 -8.30
CA LYS A 108 6.84 -19.55 -8.91
C LYS A 108 6.83 -18.45 -7.87
N ILE A 109 7.90 -17.66 -7.87
CA ILE A 109 8.05 -16.57 -6.92
C ILE A 109 6.95 -15.54 -7.17
N LEU A 110 6.16 -15.29 -6.13
CA LEU A 110 5.21 -14.19 -6.03
C LEU A 110 5.81 -13.09 -5.16
N TRP A 111 6.23 -12.00 -5.78
CA TRP A 111 6.67 -10.78 -5.10
C TRP A 111 5.44 -9.98 -4.63
N ASN A 112 5.02 -10.25 -3.40
CA ASN A 112 3.89 -9.60 -2.77
C ASN A 112 4.28 -8.18 -2.29
N HIS A 113 3.85 -7.19 -3.06
CA HIS A 113 3.97 -5.76 -2.73
C HIS A 113 2.64 -5.11 -2.33
N GLY A 114 1.52 -5.83 -2.45
CA GLY A 114 0.17 -5.22 -2.39
C GLY A 114 -0.77 -5.83 -1.36
N GLY A 115 -0.45 -7.00 -0.82
CA GLY A 115 -1.20 -7.66 0.23
C GLY A 115 -0.54 -7.55 1.59
N ALA A 116 -1.17 -6.85 2.52
CA ALA A 116 -0.66 -6.62 3.86
C ALA A 116 -1.30 -7.51 4.94
N SER A 117 -2.36 -8.27 4.62
CA SER A 117 -2.99 -9.14 5.61
C SER A 117 -1.97 -10.13 6.17
N ASP A 118 -1.85 -10.16 7.49
CA ASP A 118 -1.00 -11.10 8.22
C ASP A 118 -1.25 -12.56 7.81
N MET A 119 -2.47 -12.89 7.37
CA MET A 119 -2.82 -14.23 6.89
C MET A 119 -1.90 -14.69 5.76
N ILE A 120 -1.44 -13.78 4.90
CA ILE A 120 -0.53 -14.10 3.77
C ILE A 120 0.77 -14.72 4.28
N CYS A 121 1.33 -14.17 5.36
CA CYS A 121 2.56 -14.67 5.96
C CYS A 121 2.33 -15.91 6.84
N GLN A 122 1.09 -16.18 7.25
CA GLN A 122 0.72 -17.30 8.11
C GLN A 122 0.39 -18.59 7.35
N GLN A 123 0.26 -18.55 6.01
CA GLN A 123 -0.08 -19.75 5.23
C GLN A 123 1.06 -20.76 5.05
N GLY A 124 2.30 -20.39 5.40
CA GLY A 124 3.47 -21.25 5.22
C GLY A 124 3.92 -21.43 3.75
N TRP A 125 3.50 -20.54 2.85
CA TRP A 125 3.93 -20.55 1.45
C TRP A 125 5.43 -20.28 1.31
N ARG A 126 6.11 -21.09 0.50
CA ARG A 126 7.56 -21.01 0.27
C ARG A 126 7.93 -20.04 -0.84
N TYR A 127 7.06 -19.85 -1.82
CA TYR A 127 7.31 -19.04 -3.02
C TYR A 127 6.67 -17.65 -2.94
N VAL A 128 6.05 -17.29 -1.82
CA VAL A 128 5.49 -15.95 -1.61
C VAL A 128 6.48 -15.11 -0.81
N VAL A 129 7.00 -14.05 -1.43
CA VAL A 129 7.92 -13.10 -0.80
C VAL A 129 7.17 -11.81 -0.52
N SER A 130 6.88 -11.55 0.74
CA SER A 130 6.19 -10.32 1.19
C SER A 130 7.20 -9.25 1.58
N VAL A 131 7.06 -8.05 1.00
CA VAL A 131 7.91 -6.89 1.34
C VAL A 131 7.17 -5.83 2.17
N LEU A 132 5.87 -6.01 2.36
CA LEU A 132 5.05 -5.15 3.21
C LEU A 132 5.19 -5.56 4.68
N SER A 133 5.10 -4.59 5.59
CA SER A 133 4.84 -4.91 6.98
C SER A 133 3.43 -5.51 7.14
N PRO A 134 3.22 -6.44 8.10
CA PRO A 134 1.90 -6.98 8.37
C PRO A 134 0.90 -5.89 8.77
N ALA A 135 -0.37 -6.06 8.40
CA ALA A 135 -1.43 -5.09 8.65
C ALA A 135 -1.58 -4.76 10.15
N SER A 136 -1.42 -5.77 11.03
CA SER A 136 -1.44 -5.57 12.49
C SER A 136 -0.36 -4.61 13.03
N SER A 137 0.68 -4.32 12.25
CA SER A 137 1.74 -3.38 12.64
C SER A 137 1.39 -1.92 12.35
N TYR A 138 0.42 -1.64 11.46
CA TYR A 138 0.23 -0.31 10.86
C TYR A 138 -0.08 0.78 11.88
N LEU A 139 -0.94 0.47 12.86
CA LEU A 139 -1.32 1.41 13.93
C LEU A 139 -0.81 0.97 15.31
N ARG A 140 0.10 -0.01 15.37
CA ARG A 140 0.57 -0.59 16.64
C ARG A 140 1.29 0.42 17.53
N SER A 141 1.99 1.40 16.93
CA SER A 141 2.69 2.45 17.66
C SER A 141 1.81 3.67 17.97
N LEU A 142 0.57 3.71 17.49
CA LEU A 142 -0.32 4.86 17.70
C LEU A 142 -0.66 5.05 19.18
N PRO A 143 -1.09 4.01 19.95
CA PRO A 143 -1.43 4.18 21.36
C PRO A 143 -0.33 4.80 22.22
N SER A 144 0.91 4.29 22.12
CA SER A 144 2.04 4.80 22.91
C SER A 144 2.43 6.22 22.52
N TYR A 145 2.33 6.55 21.22
CA TYR A 145 2.52 7.93 20.76
C TYR A 145 1.45 8.87 21.33
N LEU A 146 0.18 8.46 21.30
CA LEU A 146 -0.94 9.26 21.79
C LEU A 146 -0.83 9.51 23.30
N THR A 147 -0.54 8.49 24.11
CA THR A 147 -0.42 8.66 25.57
C THR A 147 0.77 9.53 25.98
N MET A 148 1.84 9.54 25.19
CA MET A 148 2.98 10.43 25.40
C MET A 148 2.66 11.90 25.06
N ARG A 149 1.83 12.15 24.04
CA ARG A 149 1.51 13.50 23.57
C ARG A 149 0.32 14.12 24.29
N GLU A 150 -0.70 13.33 24.52
CA GLU A 150 -1.99 13.75 25.08
C GLU A 150 -2.41 12.73 26.15
N PRO A 151 -1.82 12.82 27.37
CA PRO A 151 -2.04 11.84 28.44
C PRO A 151 -3.49 11.75 28.95
N SER A 152 -4.37 12.67 28.54
CA SER A 152 -5.81 12.69 28.86
C SER A 152 -6.66 11.84 27.91
N LEU A 153 -6.13 11.43 26.75
CA LEU A 153 -6.88 10.58 25.80
C LEU A 153 -7.22 9.23 26.43
N ARG A 154 -8.46 8.79 26.27
CA ARG A 154 -8.94 7.50 26.79
C ARG A 154 -9.71 6.70 25.76
N ARG A 155 -10.42 7.32 24.81
CA ARG A 155 -11.40 6.65 23.94
C ARG A 155 -11.14 6.89 22.45
N LEU A 156 -10.81 5.81 21.74
CA LEU A 156 -10.66 5.78 20.29
C LEU A 156 -11.87 5.09 19.66
N LEU A 157 -12.56 5.75 18.72
CA LEU A 157 -13.58 5.10 17.90
C LEU A 157 -13.02 4.79 16.52
N CYS A 158 -13.07 3.52 16.13
CA CYS A 158 -12.48 3.02 14.90
C CYS A 158 -13.57 2.68 13.89
N LEU A 159 -13.75 3.49 12.86
CA LEU A 159 -14.55 3.13 11.70
C LEU A 159 -13.81 2.04 10.93
N THR A 160 -14.31 0.81 10.96
CA THR A 160 -13.61 -0.37 10.42
C THR A 160 -14.43 -1.02 9.32
N ALA A 161 -13.82 -1.24 8.16
CA ALA A 161 -14.48 -1.99 7.09
C ALA A 161 -14.78 -3.42 7.56
N SER A 162 -16.02 -3.85 7.40
CA SER A 162 -16.52 -5.14 7.90
C SER A 162 -16.10 -6.33 7.03
N SER A 163 -15.70 -6.08 5.78
CA SER A 163 -15.34 -7.11 4.81
C SER A 163 -13.84 -7.22 4.60
N GLY A 164 -13.34 -8.46 4.53
CA GLY A 164 -11.94 -8.76 4.27
C GLY A 164 -11.05 -8.70 5.52
N THR A 165 -9.83 -9.22 5.40
CA THR A 165 -8.95 -9.47 6.54
C THR A 165 -8.02 -8.30 6.88
N PHE A 166 -7.81 -7.38 5.93
CA PHE A 166 -6.92 -6.23 6.11
C PHE A 166 -7.38 -5.32 7.25
N ALA A 167 -8.61 -4.79 7.17
CA ALA A 167 -9.12 -3.85 8.16
C ALA A 167 -9.24 -4.51 9.55
N ALA A 168 -9.64 -5.79 9.59
CA ALA A 168 -9.71 -6.56 10.82
C ALA A 168 -8.34 -6.67 11.52
N HIS A 169 -7.27 -6.95 10.79
CA HIS A 169 -5.93 -7.06 11.36
C HIS A 169 -5.35 -5.73 11.80
N VAL A 170 -5.58 -4.64 11.04
CA VAL A 170 -5.16 -3.30 11.49
C VAL A 170 -5.86 -2.94 12.81
N ALA A 171 -7.18 -3.17 12.89
CA ALA A 171 -7.95 -2.90 14.09
C ALA A 171 -7.49 -3.76 15.28
N GLN A 172 -7.18 -5.05 15.04
CA GLN A 172 -6.64 -5.94 16.07
C GLN A 172 -5.30 -5.44 16.61
N GLY A 173 -4.37 -5.07 15.73
CA GLY A 173 -3.07 -4.56 16.14
C GLY A 173 -3.15 -3.25 16.95
N LEU A 174 -4.11 -2.39 16.61
CA LEU A 174 -4.42 -1.19 17.38
C LEU A 174 -4.98 -1.53 18.77
N GLU A 175 -5.92 -2.45 18.85
CA GLU A 175 -6.55 -2.88 20.11
C GLU A 175 -5.55 -3.52 21.07
N GLU A 176 -4.74 -4.45 20.59
CA GLU A 176 -3.68 -5.09 21.38
C GLU A 176 -2.72 -4.06 21.98
N ALA A 177 -2.27 -3.09 21.17
CA ALA A 177 -1.39 -2.03 21.64
C ALA A 177 -2.11 -1.09 22.62
N ALA A 178 -3.38 -0.78 22.39
CA ALA A 178 -4.18 0.12 23.22
C ALA A 178 -4.41 -0.41 24.64
N GLN A 179 -4.57 -1.74 24.81
CA GLN A 179 -4.73 -2.38 26.12
C GLN A 179 -3.56 -2.05 27.05
N SER A 180 -2.32 -2.11 26.55
CA SER A 180 -1.11 -1.79 27.32
C SER A 180 -0.98 -0.31 27.68
N CYS A 181 -1.73 0.57 27.02
CA CYS A 181 -1.68 2.02 27.18
C CYS A 181 -2.89 2.59 27.94
N GLY A 182 -3.80 1.75 28.43
CA GLY A 182 -5.02 2.20 29.11
C GLY A 182 -6.00 2.95 28.19
N LEU A 183 -5.90 2.74 26.86
CA LEU A 183 -6.82 3.30 25.88
C LEU A 183 -7.94 2.29 25.58
N THR A 184 -9.17 2.77 25.54
CA THR A 184 -10.34 2.02 25.09
C THR A 184 -10.52 2.22 23.60
N VAL A 185 -10.47 1.12 22.83
CA VAL A 185 -10.78 1.10 21.40
C VAL A 185 -12.16 0.49 21.20
N VAL A 186 -13.01 1.15 20.43
CA VAL A 186 -14.33 0.61 20.04
C VAL A 186 -14.44 0.62 18.53
N ARG A 187 -14.66 -0.56 17.94
CA ARG A 187 -14.92 -0.70 16.50
C ARG A 187 -16.35 -0.26 16.18
N VAL A 188 -16.48 0.51 15.11
CA VAL A 188 -17.74 0.89 14.48
C VAL A 188 -17.69 0.33 13.06
N PRO A 189 -18.30 -0.84 12.81
CA PRO A 189 -18.21 -1.50 11.52
C PRO A 189 -18.95 -0.74 10.43
N PHE A 190 -18.45 -0.77 9.20
CA PHE A 190 -19.14 -0.25 8.01
C PHE A 190 -18.87 -1.13 6.77
N THR A 191 -19.76 -1.09 5.79
CA THR A 191 -19.58 -1.78 4.51
C THR A 191 -18.70 -0.96 3.57
N SER A 192 -17.65 -1.57 3.00
CA SER A 192 -16.79 -0.94 1.99
C SER A 192 -17.25 -1.35 0.58
N PRO A 193 -17.39 -0.41 -0.38
CA PRO A 193 -17.14 1.02 -0.25
C PRO A 193 -18.21 1.73 0.60
N MET A 194 -17.77 2.71 1.39
CA MET A 194 -18.64 3.46 2.29
C MET A 194 -19.56 4.41 1.51
N GLU A 195 -20.85 4.12 1.47
CA GLU A 195 -21.85 4.96 0.80
C GLU A 195 -22.28 6.14 1.68
N ASN A 196 -22.67 5.88 2.94
CA ASN A 196 -23.27 6.88 3.85
C ASN A 196 -22.24 7.58 4.76
N ALA A 197 -21.07 7.90 4.22
CA ALA A 197 -19.91 8.35 5.01
C ALA A 197 -20.22 9.55 5.93
N ARG A 198 -20.96 10.53 5.44
CA ARG A 198 -21.32 11.74 6.22
C ARG A 198 -22.12 11.39 7.48
N GLU A 199 -23.11 10.52 7.35
CA GLU A 199 -23.98 10.14 8.45
C GLU A 199 -23.23 9.24 9.45
N THR A 200 -22.51 8.23 8.96
CA THR A 200 -21.71 7.33 9.78
C THR A 200 -20.67 8.10 10.61
N VAL A 201 -19.94 9.04 10.00
CA VAL A 201 -18.97 9.88 10.71
C VAL A 201 -19.67 10.74 11.77
N LYS A 202 -20.77 11.42 11.42
CA LYS A 202 -21.53 12.25 12.39
C LYS A 202 -22.04 11.43 13.58
N MET A 203 -22.63 10.27 13.33
CA MET A 203 -23.15 9.38 14.38
C MET A 203 -22.03 8.86 15.28
N THR A 204 -20.86 8.58 14.70
CA THR A 204 -19.67 8.17 15.47
C THR A 204 -19.15 9.31 16.33
N LEU A 205 -19.07 10.54 15.79
CA LEU A 205 -18.61 11.71 16.54
C LEU A 205 -19.59 12.13 17.66
N ARG A 206 -20.89 11.85 17.54
CA ARG A 206 -21.88 12.05 18.61
C ARG A 206 -21.63 11.19 19.85
N GLN A 207 -20.89 10.09 19.72
CA GLN A 207 -20.45 9.28 20.85
C GLN A 207 -19.25 9.90 21.61
N ASN A 208 -18.86 11.12 21.24
CA ASN A 208 -17.78 11.91 21.83
C ASN A 208 -16.44 11.15 21.96
N PRO A 209 -15.89 10.62 20.85
CA PRO A 209 -14.53 10.08 20.86
C PRO A 209 -13.50 11.16 21.18
N ASP A 210 -12.38 10.73 21.74
CA ASP A 210 -11.19 11.58 21.80
C ASP A 210 -10.47 11.60 20.44
N LEU A 211 -10.44 10.45 19.76
CA LEU A 211 -9.89 10.30 18.41
C LEU A 211 -10.80 9.42 17.55
N LEU A 212 -11.00 9.84 16.29
CA LEU A 212 -11.60 9.00 15.26
C LEU A 212 -10.49 8.32 14.44
N VAL A 213 -10.60 7.02 14.23
CA VAL A 213 -9.67 6.25 13.41
C VAL A 213 -10.43 5.64 12.23
N GLY A 214 -9.97 5.90 11.00
CA GLY A 214 -10.47 5.27 9.78
C GLY A 214 -9.61 4.06 9.39
N ILE A 215 -10.25 2.91 9.26
CA ILE A 215 -9.62 1.63 8.90
C ILE A 215 -10.43 1.03 7.75
N GLY A 216 -10.31 1.65 6.57
CA GLY A 216 -11.03 1.26 5.36
C GLY A 216 -10.14 1.05 4.15
N SER A 217 -10.77 1.06 2.96
CA SER A 217 -10.04 1.30 1.72
C SER A 217 -9.57 2.76 1.65
N PHE A 218 -8.69 3.07 0.70
CA PHE A 218 -8.27 4.44 0.45
C PHE A 218 -9.44 5.40 0.20
N GLU A 219 -10.44 4.96 -0.57
CA GLU A 219 -11.63 5.77 -0.85
C GLU A 219 -12.48 6.01 0.41
N ASP A 220 -12.57 5.00 1.29
CA ASP A 220 -13.27 5.12 2.57
C ASP A 220 -12.55 6.13 3.48
N ASP A 221 -11.24 6.02 3.60
CA ASP A 221 -10.42 6.91 4.42
C ASP A 221 -10.52 8.37 3.93
N VAL A 222 -10.53 8.60 2.61
CA VAL A 222 -10.76 9.93 2.02
C VAL A 222 -12.15 10.47 2.39
N LYS A 223 -13.19 9.64 2.32
CA LYS A 223 -14.56 10.04 2.71
C LYS A 223 -14.66 10.35 4.21
N ILE A 224 -14.04 9.52 5.06
CA ILE A 224 -14.00 9.72 6.51
C ILE A 224 -13.32 11.04 6.85
N VAL A 225 -12.13 11.30 6.31
CA VAL A 225 -11.40 12.55 6.56
C VAL A 225 -12.23 13.75 6.08
N ARG A 226 -12.78 13.70 4.86
CA ARG A 226 -13.60 14.79 4.31
C ARG A 226 -14.77 15.17 5.22
N HIS A 227 -15.41 14.20 5.86
CA HIS A 227 -16.57 14.44 6.73
C HIS A 227 -16.22 14.72 8.19
N SER A 228 -14.93 14.72 8.55
CA SER A 228 -14.46 14.96 9.92
C SER A 228 -13.77 16.31 10.11
N ILE A 229 -13.57 17.08 9.04
CA ILE A 229 -12.87 18.37 9.06
C ILE A 229 -13.55 19.35 10.02
N GLY A 230 -12.75 19.98 10.87
CA GLY A 230 -13.22 20.98 11.84
C GLY A 230 -13.96 20.38 13.04
N MET A 231 -14.04 19.05 13.16
CA MET A 231 -14.77 18.40 14.25
C MET A 231 -13.82 17.80 15.30
N LYS A 232 -12.93 16.88 14.92
CA LYS A 232 -11.96 16.20 15.79
C LYS A 232 -10.72 15.79 14.98
N PRO A 233 -9.56 15.54 15.63
CA PRO A 233 -8.44 14.87 14.97
C PRO A 233 -8.84 13.50 14.42
N VAL A 234 -8.30 13.14 13.25
CA VAL A 234 -8.55 11.85 12.60
C VAL A 234 -7.24 11.21 12.20
N VAL A 235 -7.12 9.91 12.45
CA VAL A 235 -6.05 9.07 11.92
C VAL A 235 -6.66 8.10 10.91
N THR A 236 -6.03 7.94 9.75
CA THR A 236 -6.43 6.94 8.76
C THR A 236 -5.24 6.09 8.32
N VAL A 237 -5.54 4.90 7.82
CA VAL A 237 -4.52 3.91 7.47
C VAL A 237 -3.94 4.14 6.07
N ALA A 238 -4.76 4.63 5.13
CA ALA A 238 -4.36 4.72 3.75
C ALA A 238 -3.43 5.92 3.45
N ALA A 239 -2.38 5.65 2.68
CA ALA A 239 -1.38 6.61 2.26
C ALA A 239 -1.81 7.34 0.98
N GLY A 240 -1.83 8.67 1.05
CA GLY A 240 -2.06 9.55 -0.10
C GLY A 240 -2.21 10.99 0.37
N VAL A 241 -1.16 11.56 0.97
CA VAL A 241 -1.18 12.89 1.60
C VAL A 241 -1.69 13.97 0.64
N GLU A 242 -1.45 13.83 -0.67
CA GLU A 242 -1.95 14.75 -1.70
C GLU A 242 -3.48 14.72 -1.86
N ALA A 243 -4.12 13.56 -1.78
CA ALA A 243 -5.58 13.45 -1.82
C ALA A 243 -6.25 14.05 -0.58
N PHE A 244 -5.48 14.19 0.51
CA PHE A 244 -5.87 14.93 1.71
C PHE A 244 -5.41 16.41 1.69
N GLY A 245 -4.61 16.81 0.71
CA GLY A 245 -4.05 18.16 0.55
C GLY A 245 -5.03 19.33 0.52
N PRO A 246 -6.27 19.21 -0.03
CA PRO A 246 -7.23 20.30 0.05
C PRO A 246 -7.83 20.51 1.46
N PHE A 247 -7.54 19.64 2.43
CA PHE A 247 -8.09 19.73 3.79
C PHE A 247 -7.10 20.45 4.72
N LYS A 248 -7.35 21.73 4.99
CA LYS A 248 -6.57 22.52 5.97
C LYS A 248 -6.71 21.88 7.37
N GLY A 249 -5.60 21.51 8.01
CA GLY A 249 -5.57 20.98 9.38
C GLY A 249 -4.88 19.61 9.57
N LEU A 250 -4.39 18.99 8.49
CA LEU A 250 -3.68 17.71 8.58
C LEU A 250 -2.28 17.90 9.21
N ILE A 251 -2.03 17.31 10.38
CA ILE A 251 -0.67 17.21 10.92
C ILE A 251 0.11 16.25 10.03
N ARG A 252 0.97 16.80 9.17
CA ARG A 252 1.92 16.04 8.37
C ARG A 252 2.99 15.46 9.29
N ASN A 253 3.15 14.14 9.28
CA ASN A 253 4.37 13.54 9.81
C ASN A 253 5.57 14.15 9.05
N GLY A 254 6.37 14.96 9.75
CA GLY A 254 7.72 15.32 9.33
C GLY A 254 7.92 16.45 8.32
N SER A 255 6.96 17.35 8.07
CA SER A 255 7.29 18.57 7.32
C SER A 255 6.42 19.76 7.70
N ARG A 256 7.05 20.72 8.39
CA ARG A 256 6.51 22.09 8.49
C ARG A 256 6.29 22.62 7.06
N PRO A 257 5.16 23.27 6.77
CA PRO A 257 5.02 23.98 5.50
C PRO A 257 6.06 25.09 5.46
N ILE A 258 6.85 25.16 4.38
CA ILE A 258 7.68 26.33 4.09
C ILE A 258 6.71 27.49 3.86
N SER A 259 6.46 28.28 4.90
CA SER A 259 5.75 29.54 4.79
C SER A 259 6.60 30.47 3.93
N LYS A 260 6.03 30.94 2.81
CA LYS A 260 6.56 32.07 2.06
C LYS A 260 6.65 33.29 3.00
N ARG A 261 7.87 33.65 3.41
CA ARG A 261 8.43 35.00 3.62
C ARG A 261 9.45 35.00 4.76
N SER A 262 10.72 35.03 4.40
CA SER A 262 11.69 36.01 4.92
C SER A 262 12.95 35.92 4.08
N SER A 263 13.08 36.86 3.16
CA SER A 263 14.35 37.28 2.58
C SER A 263 15.19 37.91 3.69
N ALA A 264 16.11 37.15 4.28
CA ALA A 264 17.28 37.66 5.00
C ALA A 264 18.25 36.51 5.35
N CYS A 265 19.54 36.74 5.07
CA CYS A 265 20.72 35.99 5.49
C CYS A 265 20.95 34.60 4.86
N LEU A 266 21.58 34.60 3.69
CA LEU A 266 22.54 33.57 3.29
C LEU A 266 23.94 34.21 3.24
N PRO A 267 24.97 33.64 3.90
CA PRO A 267 26.34 34.11 3.75
C PRO A 267 26.83 33.88 2.33
N THR A 268 27.42 34.92 1.77
CA THR A 268 28.03 34.96 0.45
C THR A 268 29.28 34.08 0.44
N THR A 269 29.23 32.89 -0.14
CA THR A 269 30.38 32.21 -0.79
C THR A 269 29.89 30.99 -1.55
N LEU A 270 30.57 30.66 -2.66
CA LEU A 270 30.30 29.56 -3.61
C LEU A 270 29.24 29.82 -4.69
N ARG A 271 29.47 30.87 -5.48
CA ARG A 271 29.15 30.86 -6.92
C ARG A 271 30.28 30.12 -7.66
N ARG A 272 29.95 29.05 -8.40
CA ARG A 272 30.30 28.77 -9.82
C ARG A 272 30.35 27.27 -10.14
N ARG A 273 29.99 26.97 -11.39
CA ARG A 273 29.87 25.67 -12.10
C ARG A 273 28.53 24.99 -11.78
N GLY A 274 27.49 25.05 -12.62
CA GLY A 274 27.44 25.00 -14.08
C GLY A 274 27.03 23.59 -14.48
N LEU A 275 25.72 23.31 -14.51
CA LEU A 275 25.14 22.04 -15.00
C LEU A 275 24.24 22.36 -16.20
N PRO A 276 24.41 21.68 -17.35
CA PRO A 276 23.62 21.94 -18.55
C PRO A 276 22.22 21.33 -18.47
N GLN A 277 21.24 22.06 -19.00
CA GLN A 277 19.88 21.58 -19.26
C GLN A 277 19.90 20.64 -20.47
N VAL A 278 19.16 19.53 -20.38
CA VAL A 278 18.77 18.72 -21.54
C VAL A 278 17.26 18.51 -21.47
N LEU A 279 16.64 18.74 -22.63
CA LEU A 279 15.24 18.55 -22.99
C LEU A 279 14.76 17.11 -22.79
#